data_AF-A0A0R3MNF6-F1
#
_entry.id   AF-A0A0R3MNF6-F1
#
_cell.length_a   1.000
_cell.length_b   1.000
_cell.length_c   1.000
_cell.angle_alpha   90.00
_cell.angle_beta   90.00
_cell.angle_gamma   90.00
#
_symmetry.space_group_name_H-M   'P 1'
#
loop_
_entity.id
_entity.type
_entity.pdbx_description
1 polymer ?
#
loop_
_entity_poly.entity_id
_entity_poly.type
_entity_poly.pdbx_seq_one_letter_code
_entity_poly.pdbx_strand_id
1 'polypeptide(L)'
;MPAMPAGFVDSSWGNDVCPSFTNEAAKLVIWCDYPKPEEREFPEWLRFHVCAIDESADNNLRDLFWADDWQAIVGFVESRMSSDATRVDYASDNEAGADMALGELIRNFHATGGFQFGHNESDLRHGIASRGWYEGLHRNGRYLVLNVQKHRKA
;
A
#
# COMPACT_ATOMS: atom_id res chain seq x y z
N MET A 1 15.81 -12.84 -15.39
CA MET A 1 14.89 -12.22 -14.42
C MET A 1 14.30 -10.97 -15.08
N PRO A 2 13.02 -10.64 -14.89
CA PRO A 2 12.46 -9.39 -15.41
C PRO A 2 13.09 -8.18 -14.71
N ALA A 3 12.86 -6.98 -15.23
CA ALA A 3 13.39 -5.75 -14.62
C ALA A 3 12.85 -5.57 -13.19
N MET A 4 13.74 -5.17 -12.28
CA MET A 4 13.41 -4.89 -10.90
C MET A 4 12.77 -3.50 -10.78
N PRO A 5 11.74 -3.29 -9.93
CA PRO A 5 11.22 -1.95 -9.65
C PRO A 5 12.33 -1.01 -9.15
N ALA A 6 12.23 0.26 -9.52
CA ALA A 6 13.23 1.25 -9.15
C ALA A 6 13.41 1.35 -7.62
N GLY A 7 14.67 1.46 -7.16
CA GLY A 7 15.01 1.61 -5.75
C GLY A 7 15.18 0.31 -4.97
N PHE A 8 14.86 -0.85 -5.57
CA PHE A 8 15.18 -2.15 -4.96
C PHE A 8 16.63 -2.55 -5.24
N VAL A 9 17.30 -3.03 -4.20
CA VAL A 9 18.67 -3.54 -4.23
C VAL A 9 18.66 -4.98 -3.73
N ASP A 10 19.49 -5.83 -4.34
CA ASP A 10 19.68 -7.21 -3.88
C ASP A 10 20.18 -7.20 -2.42
N SER A 11 19.41 -7.88 -1.56
CA SER A 11 19.69 -8.04 -0.14
C SER A 11 19.82 -9.51 0.26
N SER A 12 19.93 -10.41 -0.73
CA SER A 12 20.14 -11.83 -0.49
C SER A 12 21.48 -12.09 0.21
N TRP A 13 21.50 -13.09 1.07
CA TRP A 13 22.68 -13.48 1.84
C TRP A 13 23.15 -14.88 1.43
N GLY A 14 24.35 -14.94 0.84
CA GLY A 14 25.08 -16.18 0.60
C GLY A 14 24.27 -17.31 -0.05
N ASN A 15 23.86 -18.28 0.77
CA ASN A 15 23.17 -19.51 0.40
C ASN A 15 21.65 -19.47 0.64
N ASP A 16 21.04 -18.29 0.60
CA ASP A 16 19.60 -18.13 0.77
C ASP A 16 18.82 -19.02 -0.20
N VAL A 17 17.95 -19.84 0.38
CA VAL A 17 16.98 -20.65 -0.37
C VAL A 17 15.93 -19.74 -1.02
N CYS A 18 15.69 -18.57 -0.42
CA CYS A 18 14.77 -17.55 -0.91
C CYS A 18 15.48 -16.17 -0.99
N PRO A 19 16.09 -15.82 -2.14
CA PRO A 19 16.69 -14.50 -2.35
C PRO A 19 15.71 -13.34 -2.08
N SER A 20 16.25 -12.21 -1.60
CA SER A 20 15.46 -11.02 -1.28
C SER A 20 15.99 -9.75 -1.94
N PHE A 21 15.10 -8.80 -2.16
CA PHE A 21 15.40 -7.46 -2.66
C PHE A 21 14.73 -6.42 -1.75
N THR A 22 15.49 -5.43 -1.31
CA THR A 22 15.03 -4.44 -0.36
C THR A 22 15.00 -3.04 -0.96
N ASN A 23 13.93 -2.30 -0.70
CA ASN A 23 13.84 -0.86 -0.94
C ASN A 23 13.65 -0.15 0.41
N GLU A 24 14.76 0.36 0.95
CA GLU A 24 14.79 1.05 2.25
C GLU A 24 13.94 2.31 2.28
N ALA A 25 13.88 3.06 1.18
CA ALA A 25 13.11 4.30 1.12
C ALA A 25 11.60 4.02 1.17
N ALA A 26 11.16 2.95 0.51
CA ALA A 26 9.76 2.51 0.51
C ALA A 26 9.42 1.60 1.71
N LYS A 27 10.42 1.16 2.49
CA LYS A 27 10.29 0.17 3.57
C LYS A 27 9.63 -1.12 3.10
N LEU A 28 10.09 -1.64 1.97
CA LEU A 28 9.58 -2.86 1.36
C LEU A 28 10.68 -3.89 1.13
N VAL A 29 10.33 -5.16 1.27
CA VAL A 29 11.16 -6.32 0.89
C VAL A 29 10.36 -7.20 -0.07
N ILE A 30 10.98 -7.65 -1.15
CA ILE A 30 10.46 -8.67 -2.06
C ILE A 30 11.29 -9.92 -1.87
N TRP A 31 10.63 -11.04 -1.58
CA TRP A 31 11.24 -12.36 -1.52
C TRP A 31 10.91 -13.12 -2.80
N CYS A 32 11.87 -13.91 -3.28
CA CYS A 32 11.80 -14.60 -4.56
C CYS A 32 12.24 -16.05 -4.42
N ASP A 33 11.28 -16.94 -4.22
CA ASP A 33 11.50 -18.38 -4.20
C ASP A 33 11.77 -18.97 -5.60
N TYR A 34 12.19 -20.24 -5.61
CA TYR A 34 12.42 -20.99 -6.83
C TYR A 34 11.12 -21.18 -7.66
N PRO A 35 11.22 -21.20 -9.01
CA PRO A 35 10.05 -21.41 -9.85
C PRO A 35 9.32 -22.72 -9.55
N LYS A 36 10.07 -23.78 -9.27
CA LYS A 36 9.53 -25.10 -8.96
C LYS A 36 9.13 -25.18 -7.49
N PRO A 37 7.86 -25.54 -7.16
CA PRO A 37 7.39 -25.67 -5.78
C PRO A 37 8.30 -26.52 -4.90
N GLU A 38 8.80 -27.65 -5.41
CA GLU A 38 9.65 -28.58 -4.66
C GLU A 38 11.05 -28.04 -4.32
N GLU A 39 11.47 -26.94 -4.94
CA GLU A 39 12.74 -26.26 -4.67
C GLU A 39 12.55 -25.02 -3.78
N ARG A 40 11.31 -24.60 -3.48
CA ARG A 40 11.00 -23.44 -2.62
C ARG A 40 11.36 -23.75 -1.16
N GLU A 41 11.59 -22.71 -0.36
CA GLU A 41 11.76 -22.86 1.09
C GLU A 41 10.54 -23.58 1.71
N PHE A 42 9.35 -23.22 1.24
CA PHE A 42 8.08 -23.88 1.56
C PHE A 42 7.32 -24.19 0.25
N PRO A 43 7.17 -25.46 -0.14
CA PRO A 43 6.56 -25.83 -1.42
C PRO A 43 5.11 -25.36 -1.62
N GLU A 44 4.39 -25.11 -0.53
CA GLU A 44 3.02 -24.62 -0.53
C GLU A 44 2.91 -23.10 -0.71
N TRP A 45 4.02 -22.36 -0.60
CA TRP A 45 4.05 -20.91 -0.75
C TRP A 45 4.01 -20.50 -2.21
N LEU A 46 3.48 -19.30 -2.47
CA LEU A 46 3.59 -18.66 -3.77
C LEU A 46 5.04 -18.20 -4.00
N ARG A 47 5.47 -18.15 -5.25
CA ARG A 47 6.87 -17.87 -5.59
C ARG A 47 7.40 -16.52 -5.09
N PHE A 48 6.55 -15.52 -5.03
CA PHE A 48 6.95 -14.17 -4.65
C PHE A 48 6.07 -13.67 -3.52
N HIS A 49 6.68 -13.00 -2.54
CA HIS A 49 5.95 -12.30 -1.50
C HIS A 49 6.60 -10.95 -1.15
N VAL A 50 5.73 -9.96 -0.91
CA VAL A 50 6.11 -8.59 -0.57
C VAL A 50 5.77 -8.32 0.89
N CYS A 51 6.75 -7.86 1.65
CA CYS A 51 6.58 -7.46 3.04
C CYS A 51 6.83 -5.96 3.22
N ALA A 52 6.18 -5.35 4.21
CA ALA A 52 6.58 -4.07 4.78
C ALA A 52 7.60 -4.30 5.90
N ILE A 53 8.60 -3.43 5.97
CA ILE A 53 9.51 -3.34 7.12
C ILE A 53 8.78 -2.56 8.22
N ASP A 54 8.52 -3.21 9.36
CA ASP A 54 7.96 -2.55 10.54
C ASP A 54 9.08 -2.13 11.49
N GLU A 55 9.32 -0.82 11.57
CA GLU A 55 10.37 -0.27 12.45
C GLU A 55 9.96 -0.26 13.93
N SER A 56 8.68 -0.52 14.26
CA SER A 56 8.17 -0.41 15.63
C SER A 56 8.34 -1.68 16.47
N ALA A 57 8.66 -2.81 15.85
CA ALA A 57 8.90 -4.08 16.51
C ALA A 57 10.13 -4.74 15.90
N ASP A 58 11.18 -4.93 16.71
CA ASP A 58 12.48 -5.55 16.39
C ASP A 58 12.49 -6.40 15.09
N ASN A 59 12.77 -5.76 13.95
CA ASN A 59 12.92 -6.40 12.63
C ASN A 59 11.72 -7.26 12.16
N ASN A 60 10.49 -6.94 12.56
CA ASN A 60 9.33 -7.66 12.05
C ASN A 60 8.98 -7.22 10.62
N LEU A 61 8.88 -8.21 9.74
CA LEU A 61 8.29 -8.05 8.42
C LEU A 61 6.80 -8.33 8.50
N ARG A 62 5.99 -7.48 7.88
CA ARG A 62 4.55 -7.69 7.76
C ARG A 62 4.19 -8.00 6.32
N ASP A 63 3.56 -9.15 6.09
CA ASP A 63 3.13 -9.56 4.77
C ASP A 63 2.09 -8.61 4.17
N LEU A 64 2.27 -8.29 2.90
CA LEU A 64 1.39 -7.41 2.14
C LEU A 64 0.72 -8.12 0.96
N PHE A 65 1.50 -8.87 0.19
CA PHE A 65 1.02 -9.42 -1.09
C PHE A 65 1.85 -10.63 -1.52
N TRP A 66 1.19 -11.63 -2.09
CA TRP A 66 1.80 -12.89 -2.53
C TRP A 66 1.31 -13.22 -3.95
N ALA A 67 2.19 -13.68 -4.83
CA ALA A 67 1.85 -14.07 -6.20
C ALA A 67 2.87 -15.05 -6.78
N ASP A 68 2.45 -15.86 -7.76
CA ASP A 68 3.38 -16.63 -8.62
C ASP A 68 3.82 -15.84 -9.87
N ASP A 69 3.18 -14.71 -10.14
CA ASP A 69 3.43 -13.86 -11.30
C ASP A 69 4.23 -12.61 -10.92
N TRP A 70 5.37 -12.41 -11.58
CA TRP A 70 6.23 -11.25 -11.30
C TRP A 70 5.57 -9.93 -11.68
N GLN A 71 4.75 -9.90 -12.75
CA GLN A 71 4.10 -8.67 -13.17
C GLN A 71 3.07 -8.18 -12.15
N ALA A 72 2.38 -9.10 -11.47
CA ALA A 72 1.52 -8.78 -10.33
C ALA A 72 2.30 -8.15 -9.16
N ILE A 73 3.51 -8.64 -8.86
CA ILE A 73 4.40 -8.05 -7.84
C ILE A 73 4.79 -6.62 -8.23
N VAL A 74 5.26 -6.42 -9.47
CA VAL A 74 5.65 -5.09 -9.96
C VAL A 74 4.47 -4.12 -9.88
N GLY A 75 3.30 -4.51 -10.37
CA GLY A 75 2.10 -3.66 -10.31
C GLY A 75 1.68 -3.31 -8.89
N PHE A 76 1.79 -4.26 -7.94
CA PHE A 76 1.53 -3.99 -6.53
C PHE A 76 2.52 -2.97 -5.95
N VAL A 77 3.82 -3.16 -6.19
CA VAL A 77 4.89 -2.28 -5.69
C VAL A 77 4.76 -0.88 -6.28
N GLU A 78 4.57 -0.76 -7.59
CA GLU A 78 4.42 0.54 -8.27
C GLU A 78 3.18 1.29 -7.78
N SER A 79 2.05 0.61 -7.63
CA SER A 79 0.82 1.20 -7.08
C SER A 79 1.04 1.73 -5.66
N ARG A 80 1.78 0.98 -4.84
CA ARG A 80 2.11 1.39 -3.46
C ARG A 80 3.02 2.60 -3.43
N MET A 81 4.13 2.57 -4.16
CA MET A 81 5.08 3.69 -4.24
C MET A 81 4.42 4.94 -4.83
N SER A 82 3.51 4.79 -5.80
CA SER A 82 2.74 5.91 -6.37
C SER A 82 1.73 6.49 -5.37
N SER A 83 1.15 5.67 -4.50
CA SER A 83 0.22 6.12 -3.45
C SER A 83 0.94 6.89 -2.35
N ASP A 84 2.19 6.54 -2.03
CA ASP A 84 3.03 7.30 -1.11
C ASP A 84 3.51 8.64 -1.73
N ALA A 85 3.63 8.72 -3.06
CA ALA A 85 3.93 9.98 -3.75
C ALA A 85 2.71 10.91 -3.92
N THR A 86 1.49 10.36 -3.86
CA THR A 86 0.25 11.13 -4.04
C THR A 86 -0.05 11.93 -2.78
N ARG A 87 -0.12 13.25 -2.89
CA ARG A 87 -0.49 14.14 -1.78
C ARG A 87 -1.99 14.43 -1.76
N VAL A 88 -2.57 14.49 -0.57
CA VAL A 88 -4.00 14.78 -0.34
C VAL A 88 -4.15 15.79 0.81
N ASP A 89 -5.06 16.74 0.62
CA ASP A 89 -5.52 17.61 1.70
C ASP A 89 -6.61 16.90 2.49
N TYR A 90 -6.29 16.47 3.71
CA TYR A 90 -7.19 15.79 4.63
C TYR A 90 -7.62 16.74 5.74
N ALA A 91 -8.93 16.92 5.96
CA ALA A 91 -9.47 17.63 7.12
C ALA A 91 -10.41 16.71 7.89
N SER A 92 -10.23 16.62 9.21
CA SER A 92 -11.16 15.96 10.13
C SER A 92 -12.16 16.97 10.70
N ASP A 93 -13.27 16.49 11.28
CA ASP A 93 -14.37 17.34 11.77
C ASP A 93 -13.93 18.40 12.80
N ASN A 94 -12.74 18.25 13.41
CA ASN A 94 -12.22 19.14 14.45
C ASN A 94 -10.79 19.68 14.16
N GLU A 95 -10.22 19.48 12.97
CA GLU A 95 -8.83 19.88 12.67
C GLU A 95 -8.71 20.66 11.36
N ALA A 96 -7.72 21.55 11.31
CA ALA A 96 -7.36 22.24 10.08
C ALA A 96 -6.85 21.23 9.04
N GLY A 97 -7.10 21.51 7.76
CA GLY A 97 -6.64 20.64 6.67
C GLY A 97 -5.13 20.39 6.74
N ALA A 98 -4.74 19.12 6.69
CA ALA A 98 -3.38 18.64 6.68
C ALA A 98 -3.06 18.04 5.31
N ASP A 99 -1.96 18.49 4.72
CA ASP A 99 -1.42 17.93 3.47
C ASP A 99 -0.54 16.72 3.80
N MET A 100 -0.95 15.52 3.38
CA MET A 100 -0.26 14.26 3.68
C MET A 100 -0.24 13.31 2.48
N ALA A 101 0.59 12.28 2.53
CA ALA A 101 0.58 11.23 1.50
C ALA A 101 -0.70 10.39 1.61
N LEU A 102 -1.29 10.00 0.47
CA LEU A 102 -2.47 9.13 0.42
C LEU A 102 -2.18 7.77 1.10
N GLY A 103 -0.98 7.23 0.88
CA GLY A 103 -0.53 6.01 1.56
C GLY A 103 -0.49 6.16 3.09
N GLU A 104 -0.11 7.33 3.59
CA GLU A 104 -0.10 7.65 5.03
C GLU A 104 -1.52 7.78 5.58
N LEU A 105 -2.40 8.46 4.86
CA LEU A 105 -3.81 8.55 5.21
C LEU A 105 -4.45 7.17 5.36
N ILE A 106 -4.22 6.27 4.38
CA ILE A 106 -4.71 4.88 4.42
C ILE A 106 -4.14 4.14 5.65
N ARG A 107 -2.85 4.30 5.95
CA ARG A 107 -2.21 3.68 7.13
C ARG A 107 -2.84 4.19 8.43
N ASN A 108 -3.05 5.50 8.57
CA ASN A 108 -3.66 6.12 9.76
C ASN A 108 -5.09 5.64 9.98
N PHE A 109 -5.87 5.48 8.91
CA PHE A 109 -7.21 4.90 8.98
C PHE A 109 -7.21 3.45 9.48
N HIS A 110 -6.24 2.65 9.06
CA HIS A 110 -6.13 1.24 9.48
C HIS A 110 -5.63 1.11 10.94
N ALA A 111 -4.72 1.98 11.38
CA ALA A 111 -4.11 1.92 12.71
C ALA A 111 -5.08 2.29 13.85
N THR A 112 -6.05 3.17 13.60
CA THR A 112 -6.93 3.74 14.63
C THR A 112 -8.24 2.97 14.83
N GLY A 113 -8.47 1.88 14.08
CA GLY A 113 -9.72 1.11 14.17
C GLY A 113 -10.97 1.94 13.85
N GLY A 114 -10.83 3.05 13.10
CA GLY A 114 -11.86 4.07 12.89
C GLY A 114 -13.11 3.65 12.12
N PHE A 115 -13.33 2.34 11.90
CA PHE A 115 -14.43 1.75 11.15
C PHE A 115 -15.05 0.55 11.89
N GLN A 116 -15.53 0.73 13.13
CA GLN A 116 -16.29 -0.33 13.80
C GLN A 116 -17.65 -0.64 13.14
N PHE A 117 -18.05 0.08 12.07
CA PHE A 117 -19.30 -0.18 11.36
C PHE A 117 -19.14 0.02 9.83
N GLY A 118 -19.18 -1.07 9.06
CA GLY A 118 -19.41 -1.05 7.60
C GLY A 118 -18.32 -1.74 6.77
N HIS A 119 -18.66 -2.89 6.20
CA HIS A 119 -17.77 -3.79 5.48
C HIS A 119 -17.81 -3.49 3.98
N ASN A 120 -16.64 -3.38 3.33
CA ASN A 120 -16.41 -3.30 1.87
C ASN A 120 -16.39 -1.89 1.21
N GLU A 121 -15.65 -1.79 0.08
CA GLU A 121 -15.39 -0.54 -0.68
C GLU A 121 -16.68 0.17 -1.15
N SER A 122 -17.74 -0.59 -1.43
CA SER A 122 -19.02 -0.02 -1.88
C SER A 122 -19.72 0.77 -0.77
N ASP A 123 -19.63 0.30 0.47
CA ASP A 123 -20.21 0.98 1.64
C ASP A 123 -19.44 2.27 1.95
N LEU A 124 -18.11 2.23 1.78
CA LEU A 124 -17.24 3.40 1.89
C LEU A 124 -17.62 4.47 0.86
N ARG A 125 -17.81 4.08 -0.41
CA ARG A 125 -18.24 4.97 -1.50
C ARG A 125 -19.59 5.61 -1.22
N HIS A 126 -20.53 4.84 -0.67
CA HIS A 126 -21.85 5.34 -0.30
C HIS A 126 -21.80 6.33 0.88
N GLY A 127 -21.01 6.02 1.92
CA GLY A 127 -20.81 6.88 3.09
C GLY A 127 -20.16 8.22 2.73
N ILE A 128 -19.14 8.19 1.86
CA ILE A 128 -18.45 9.37 1.32
C ILE A 128 -19.43 10.24 0.51
N ALA A 129 -20.17 9.65 -0.44
CA ALA A 129 -21.12 10.37 -1.28
C ALA A 129 -22.27 11.02 -0.47
N SER A 130 -22.81 10.33 0.54
CA SER A 130 -23.91 10.84 1.39
C SER A 130 -23.51 12.07 2.22
N ARG A 131 -22.22 12.22 2.53
CA ARG A 131 -21.66 13.36 3.28
C ARG A 131 -21.17 14.50 2.37
N GLY A 132 -21.39 14.40 1.05
CA GLY A 132 -20.98 15.43 0.08
C GLY A 132 -19.49 15.40 -0.26
N TRP A 133 -18.82 14.27 0.00
CA TRP A 133 -17.47 14.02 -0.48
C TRP A 133 -17.56 13.39 -1.87
N TYR A 134 -16.64 13.76 -2.76
CA TYR A 134 -16.61 13.28 -4.13
C TYR A 134 -15.26 12.62 -4.41
N GLU A 135 -15.31 11.44 -5.05
CA GLU A 135 -14.14 10.91 -5.73
C GLU A 135 -14.01 11.55 -7.11
N GLY A 136 -12.79 11.92 -7.50
CA GLY A 136 -12.47 12.41 -8.82
C GLY A 136 -11.39 11.56 -9.49
N LEU A 137 -11.47 11.42 -10.81
CA LEU A 137 -10.40 10.83 -11.61
C LEU A 137 -9.54 11.96 -12.19
N HIS A 138 -8.27 12.03 -11.79
CA HIS A 138 -7.26 12.86 -12.44
C HIS A 138 -6.47 12.03 -13.45
N ARG A 139 -5.81 12.70 -14.39
CA ARG A 139 -4.81 12.08 -15.29
C ARG A 139 -3.66 11.35 -14.58
N ASN A 140 -3.49 11.59 -13.27
CA ASN A 140 -2.44 11.01 -12.44
C ASN A 140 -2.97 10.14 -11.28
N GLY A 141 -4.26 9.76 -11.27
CA GLY A 141 -4.84 8.88 -10.23
C GLY A 141 -6.18 9.35 -9.64
N ARG A 142 -6.70 8.60 -8.66
CA ARG A 142 -7.94 8.92 -7.91
C ARG A 142 -7.63 9.81 -6.71
N TYR A 143 -8.47 10.82 -6.48
CA TYR A 143 -8.40 11.65 -5.27
C TYR A 143 -9.78 11.77 -4.61
N LEU A 144 -9.79 12.07 -3.30
CA LEU A 144 -10.98 12.46 -2.53
C LEU A 144 -10.97 13.99 -2.35
N VAL A 145 -12.04 14.67 -2.77
CA VAL A 145 -12.20 16.12 -2.55
C VAL A 145 -13.46 16.37 -1.72
N LEU A 146 -13.30 17.13 -0.64
CA LEU A 146 -14.39 17.71 0.14
C LEU A 146 -14.97 18.91 -0.64
N ASN A 147 -16.26 18.89 -0.97
CA ASN A 147 -16.91 20.08 -1.53
C ASN A 147 -17.16 21.13 -0.44
N VAL A 148 -16.21 22.04 -0.28
CA VAL A 148 -16.28 23.18 0.67
C VAL A 148 -17.41 24.19 0.38
N GLN A 149 -18.09 24.14 -0.78
CA GLN A 149 -19.20 25.06 -1.06
C GLN A 149 -20.53 24.65 -0.42
N LYS A 150 -20.70 23.38 -0.02
CA LYS A 150 -21.96 22.90 0.60
C LYS A 150 -22.10 23.27 2.08
N HIS A 151 -21.01 23.70 2.73
CA HIS A 151 -20.99 24.08 4.15
C HIS A 151 -21.07 25.59 4.41
N ARG A 152 -21.10 26.43 3.36
CA ARG A 152 -21.55 27.82 3.52
C ARG A 152 -23.08 27.85 3.54
N LYS A 153 -23.66 27.62 4.73
CA LYS A 153 -24.96 28.23 5.02
C LYS A 153 -24.77 29.75 5.01
N ALA A 154 -25.72 30.42 4.38
CA ALA A 154 -25.85 31.87 4.26
C ALA A 154 -25.72 32.61 5.59
#